data_AF-A0AAU5DB96-F1
#
_entry.id   AF-A0AAU5DB96-F1
#
_cell.length_a   1.000
_cell.length_b   1.000
_cell.length_c   1.000
_cell.angle_alpha   90.00
_cell.angle_beta   90.00
_cell.angle_gamma   90.00
#
_symmetry.space_group_name_H-M   'P 1'
#
loop_
_entity.id
_entity.type
_entity.pdbx_description
1 polymer ?
#
loop_
_entity_poly.entity_id
_entity_poly.type
_entity_poly.pdbx_seq_one_letter_code
_entity_poly.pdbx_strand_id
1 'polypeptide(L)'
;MLTTTYDGPGSSELRRRAGQEAAAFLRGLPVSRDPAAPLHACTEAMSQATTPAEVHALTELAAGGEDAGLIALRNLLRAAGSRCREQGHAQLAARYDRTSDLLDIADRTLFQLGVDLLAAAHDTLRDRSGPAPALTAGAEGGPR
;
A
#
# COMPACT_ATOMS: atom_id res chain seq x y z
N MET A 1 -39.47 5.14 -33.73
CA MET A 1 -39.03 5.23 -32.32
C MET A 1 -37.69 5.92 -32.31
N LEU A 2 -37.63 7.19 -31.86
CA LEU A 2 -36.36 7.92 -31.71
C LEU A 2 -35.77 7.55 -30.35
N THR A 3 -34.73 6.72 -30.35
CA THR A 3 -33.87 6.49 -29.21
C THR A 3 -33.00 7.74 -29.03
N THR A 4 -33.44 8.65 -28.16
CA THR A 4 -32.61 9.77 -27.72
C THR A 4 -31.49 9.19 -26.85
N THR A 5 -30.31 8.98 -27.45
CA THR A 5 -29.08 8.68 -26.70
C THR A 5 -28.78 9.87 -25.79
N TYR A 6 -28.90 9.66 -24.48
CA TYR A 6 -28.48 10.62 -23.47
C TYR A 6 -26.95 10.70 -23.50
N ASP A 7 -26.45 11.77 -24.13
CA ASP A 7 -25.02 12.06 -24.26
C ASP A 7 -24.57 12.86 -23.04
N GLY A 8 -24.34 12.15 -21.93
CA GLY A 8 -23.84 12.76 -20.70
C GLY A 8 -22.36 13.15 -20.82
N PRO A 9 -21.88 14.16 -20.07
CA PRO A 9 -20.49 14.56 -20.10
C PRO A 9 -19.57 13.41 -19.66
N GLY A 10 -18.48 13.21 -20.42
CA GLY A 10 -17.50 12.16 -20.14
C GLY A 10 -16.76 12.36 -18.81
N SER A 11 -16.21 11.28 -18.24
CA SER A 11 -15.52 11.31 -16.94
C SER A 11 -14.34 12.30 -16.86
N SER A 12 -13.66 12.54 -17.99
CA SER A 12 -12.57 13.52 -18.08
C SER A 12 -13.08 14.95 -18.03
N GLU A 13 -14.24 15.23 -18.63
CA GLU A 13 -14.86 16.55 -18.61
C GLU A 13 -15.41 16.87 -17.22
N LEU A 14 -16.10 15.92 -16.59
CA LEU A 14 -16.57 16.06 -15.21
C LEU A 14 -15.41 16.31 -14.24
N ARG A 15 -14.28 15.61 -14.39
CA ARG A 15 -13.05 15.87 -13.62
C ARG A 15 -12.51 17.28 -13.83
N ARG A 16 -12.42 17.73 -15.09
CA ARG A 16 -11.97 19.08 -15.43
C ARG A 16 -12.86 20.14 -14.79
N ARG A 17 -14.18 19.99 -14.91
CA ARG A 17 -15.16 20.91 -14.34
C ARG A 17 -15.08 20.97 -12.82
N ALA A 18 -15.07 19.82 -12.15
CA ALA A 18 -14.90 19.75 -10.70
C ALA A 18 -13.59 20.41 -10.24
N GLY A 19 -12.50 20.22 -10.98
CA GLY A 19 -11.22 20.87 -10.69
C GLY A 19 -11.28 22.40 -10.81
N GLN A 20 -11.99 22.93 -11.82
CA GLN A 20 -12.20 24.37 -11.99
C GLN A 20 -13.07 24.95 -10.88
N GLU A 21 -14.17 24.29 -10.53
CA GLU A 21 -15.09 24.72 -9.46
C GLU A 21 -14.40 24.69 -8.08
N ALA A 22 -13.55 23.70 -7.83
CA ALA A 22 -12.83 23.55 -6.56
C ALA A 22 -11.52 24.36 -6.48
N ALA A 23 -11.08 25.00 -7.57
CA ALA A 23 -9.73 25.60 -7.66
C ALA A 23 -9.44 26.62 -6.55
N ALA A 24 -10.42 27.44 -6.16
CA ALA A 24 -10.26 28.42 -5.08
C ALA A 24 -10.10 27.75 -3.71
N PHE A 25 -10.90 26.71 -3.45
CA PHE A 25 -10.81 25.91 -2.23
C PHE A 25 -9.46 25.18 -2.14
N LEU A 26 -9.04 24.53 -3.23
CA LEU A 26 -7.77 23.79 -3.28
C LEU A 26 -6.53 24.67 -3.05
N ARG A 27 -6.53 25.92 -3.54
CA ARG A 27 -5.44 26.88 -3.29
C ARG A 27 -5.28 27.25 -1.82
N GLY A 28 -6.33 27.14 -1.01
CA GLY A 28 -6.29 27.44 0.42
C GLY A 28 -5.79 26.29 1.28
N LEU A 29 -5.62 25.08 0.72
CA LEU A 29 -5.18 23.91 1.48
C LEU A 29 -3.65 23.75 1.43
N PRO A 30 -3.00 23.39 2.54
CA PRO A 30 -1.58 23.09 2.59
C PRO A 30 -1.29 21.67 2.07
N VAL A 31 -1.70 21.36 0.84
CA VAL A 31 -1.60 20.00 0.27
C VAL A 31 -0.49 19.97 -0.77
N SER A 32 0.40 18.98 -0.69
CA SER A 32 1.41 18.71 -1.72
C SER A 32 0.75 18.55 -3.09
N ARG A 33 1.39 19.06 -4.16
CA ARG A 33 0.84 18.97 -5.53
C ARG A 33 0.72 17.54 -6.04
N ASP A 34 1.50 16.61 -5.48
CA ASP A 34 1.42 15.19 -5.82
C ASP A 34 1.24 14.34 -4.55
N PRO A 35 0.01 13.88 -4.26
CA PRO A 35 -0.25 13.00 -3.12
C PRO A 35 0.28 11.58 -3.31
N ALA A 36 0.69 11.20 -4.53
CA ALA A 36 1.26 9.88 -4.81
C ALA A 36 2.80 9.85 -4.72
N ALA A 37 3.46 11.02 -4.62
CA ALA A 37 4.91 11.13 -4.57
C ALA A 37 5.58 10.21 -3.52
N PRO A 38 5.05 10.06 -2.29
CA PRO A 38 5.64 9.14 -1.30
C PRO A 38 5.60 7.67 -1.75
N LEU A 39 4.50 7.24 -2.37
CA LEU A 39 4.36 5.87 -2.88
C LEU A 39 5.30 5.60 -4.06
N HIS A 40 5.49 6.60 -4.93
CA HIS A 40 6.48 6.53 -6.01
C HIS A 40 7.89 6.40 -5.46
N ALA A 41 8.25 7.19 -4.44
CA ALA A 41 9.55 7.10 -3.78
C ALA A 41 9.78 5.73 -3.13
N CYS A 42 8.79 5.17 -2.43
CA CYS A 42 8.89 3.81 -1.87
C CYS A 42 9.07 2.75 -2.97
N THR A 43 8.34 2.87 -4.08
CA THR A 43 8.45 1.94 -5.21
C THR A 43 9.84 1.99 -5.86
N GLU A 44 10.38 3.20 -6.05
CA GLU A 44 11.73 3.39 -6.58
C GLU A 44 12.79 2.84 -5.61
N ALA A 45 12.69 3.15 -4.32
CA ALA A 45 13.59 2.64 -3.29
C ALA A 45 13.54 1.10 -3.19
N MET A 46 12.37 0.49 -3.36
CA MET A 46 12.23 -0.97 -3.38
C MET A 46 13.03 -1.60 -4.52
N SER A 47 13.13 -0.95 -5.68
CA SER A 47 13.95 -1.45 -6.80
C SER A 47 15.45 -1.43 -6.51
N GLN A 48 15.87 -0.66 -5.50
CA GLN A 48 17.25 -0.51 -5.07
C GLN A 48 17.55 -1.27 -3.77
N ALA A 49 16.53 -1.85 -3.12
CA ALA A 49 16.67 -2.58 -1.87
C ALA A 49 17.56 -3.82 -2.07
N THR A 50 18.54 -3.97 -1.20
CA THR A 50 19.53 -5.05 -1.23
C THR A 50 19.24 -6.13 -0.19
N THR A 51 18.41 -5.81 0.82
CA THR A 51 18.03 -6.75 1.87
C THR A 51 16.51 -6.91 2.00
N PRO A 52 16.03 -8.09 2.42
CA PRO A 52 14.62 -8.32 2.75
C PRO A 52 14.07 -7.36 3.82
N ALA A 53 14.92 -6.91 4.75
CA ALA A 53 14.55 -5.95 5.78
C ALA A 53 14.27 -4.55 5.21
N GLU A 54 15.06 -4.11 4.23
CA GLU A 54 14.80 -2.86 3.50
C GLU A 54 13.46 -2.93 2.75
N VAL A 55 13.18 -4.06 2.08
CA VAL A 55 11.89 -4.28 1.39
C VAL A 55 10.73 -4.25 2.37
N HIS A 56 10.85 -4.91 3.52
CA HIS A 56 9.81 -4.90 4.55
C HIS A 56 9.57 -3.48 5.10
N ALA A 57 10.62 -2.75 5.47
CA ALA A 57 10.50 -1.39 5.99
C ALA A 57 9.84 -0.43 4.98
N LEU A 58 10.18 -0.56 3.69
CA LEU A 58 9.54 0.22 2.63
C LEU A 58 8.07 -0.17 2.41
N THR A 59 7.73 -1.46 2.58
CA THR A 59 6.35 -1.95 2.52
C THR A 59 5.53 -1.40 3.68
N GLU A 60 6.09 -1.44 4.90
CA GLU A 60 5.49 -0.89 6.11
C GLU A 60 5.32 0.63 6.00
N LEU A 61 6.29 1.36 5.45
CA LEU A 61 6.17 2.80 5.23
C LEU A 61 5.04 3.15 4.24
N ALA A 62 4.87 2.35 3.19
CA ALA A 62 3.81 2.55 2.20
C ALA A 62 2.41 2.19 2.73
N ALA A 63 2.33 1.19 3.63
CA ALA A 63 1.09 0.57 4.08
C ALA A 63 0.64 1.00 5.50
N GLY A 64 1.56 1.03 6.48
CA GLY A 64 1.25 0.90 7.91
C GLY A 64 1.69 2.03 8.87
N GLY A 65 2.22 3.16 8.41
CA GLY A 65 2.46 4.36 9.26
C GLY A 65 1.24 5.28 9.43
N GLU A 66 1.23 6.18 10.44
CA GLU A 66 0.21 7.25 10.57
C GLU A 66 0.12 8.15 9.32
N ASP A 67 1.25 8.31 8.61
CA ASP A 67 1.36 9.03 7.34
C ASP A 67 1.30 8.12 6.10
N ALA A 68 0.92 6.84 6.25
CA ALA A 68 0.90 5.91 5.12
C ALA A 68 -0.18 6.27 4.10
N GLY A 69 0.19 6.27 2.82
CA GLY A 69 -0.67 6.68 1.71
C GLY A 69 -1.96 5.87 1.61
N LEU A 70 -1.92 4.57 1.92
CA LEU A 70 -3.12 3.71 1.89
C LEU A 70 -4.10 4.03 3.01
N ILE A 71 -3.62 4.27 4.24
CA ILE A 71 -4.45 4.67 5.37
C ILE A 71 -5.07 6.05 5.12
N ALA A 72 -4.28 7.01 4.63
CA ALA A 72 -4.75 8.33 4.27
C ALA A 72 -5.86 8.27 3.20
N LEU A 73 -5.67 7.46 2.15
CA LEU A 73 -6.66 7.26 1.10
C LEU A 73 -7.93 6.57 1.62
N ARG A 74 -7.80 5.55 2.48
CA ARG A 74 -8.94 4.89 3.15
C ARG A 74 -9.78 5.91 3.93
N ASN A 75 -9.12 6.76 4.73
CA ASN A 75 -9.79 7.77 5.54
C ASN A 75 -10.49 8.82 4.66
N LEU A 76 -9.86 9.23 3.55
CA LEU A 76 -10.47 10.13 2.58
C LEU A 76 -11.73 9.53 1.95
N LEU A 77 -11.70 8.24 1.57
CA LEU A 77 -12.86 7.55 1.02
C LEU A 77 -14.01 7.44 2.03
N ARG A 78 -13.71 7.16 3.31
CA ARG A 78 -14.73 7.18 4.38
C ARG A 78 -15.36 8.55 4.55
N ALA A 79 -14.54 9.61 4.52
CA ALA A 79 -15.05 10.98 4.58
C ALA A 79 -15.95 11.32 3.38
N ALA A 80 -15.53 10.94 2.17
CA ALA A 80 -16.34 11.08 0.96
C ALA A 80 -17.66 10.30 1.05
N GLY A 81 -17.62 9.06 1.55
CA GLY A 81 -18.80 8.23 1.80
C GLY A 81 -19.78 8.88 2.79
N SER A 82 -19.27 9.42 3.90
CA SER A 82 -20.08 10.19 4.86
C SER A 82 -20.77 11.38 4.18
N ARG A 83 -20.02 12.16 3.40
CA ARG A 83 -20.57 13.31 2.68
C ARG A 83 -21.65 12.91 1.69
N CYS A 84 -21.47 11.80 0.97
CA CYS A 84 -22.49 11.26 0.08
C CYS A 84 -23.76 10.83 0.82
N ARG A 85 -23.65 10.25 2.03
CA ARG A 85 -24.82 9.91 2.86
C ARG A 85 -25.60 11.15 3.29
N GLU A 86 -24.90 12.19 3.74
CA GLU A 86 -25.51 13.48 4.13
C GLU A 86 -26.30 14.11 2.97
N GLN A 87 -25.86 13.87 1.73
CA GLN A 87 -26.50 14.38 0.50
C GLN A 87 -27.54 13.41 -0.10
N GLY A 88 -27.84 12.28 0.57
CA GLY A 88 -28.81 11.30 0.11
C GLY A 88 -28.33 10.35 -1.00
N HIS A 89 -27.03 10.35 -1.31
CA HIS A 89 -26.43 9.49 -2.35
C HIS A 89 -25.98 8.12 -1.77
N ALA A 90 -26.94 7.32 -1.30
CA ALA A 90 -26.67 6.07 -0.58
C ALA A 90 -25.84 5.03 -1.38
N GLN A 91 -26.11 4.85 -2.67
CA GLN A 91 -25.36 3.90 -3.51
C GLN A 91 -23.91 4.35 -3.72
N LEU A 92 -23.67 5.65 -3.89
CA LEU A 92 -22.33 6.20 -4.06
C LEU A 92 -21.55 6.12 -2.75
N ALA A 93 -22.20 6.39 -1.62
CA ALA A 93 -21.61 6.20 -0.30
C ALA A 93 -21.17 4.74 -0.07
N ALA A 94 -22.05 3.77 -0.38
CA ALA A 94 -21.72 2.35 -0.26
C ALA A 94 -20.53 1.94 -1.15
N ARG A 95 -20.39 2.56 -2.33
CA ARG A 95 -19.22 2.35 -3.19
C ARG A 95 -17.94 2.87 -2.54
N TYR A 96 -17.96 4.07 -1.96
CA TYR A 96 -16.80 4.62 -1.25
C TYR A 96 -16.42 3.80 -0.02
N ASP A 97 -17.40 3.38 0.79
CA ASP A 97 -17.17 2.51 1.96
C ASP A 97 -16.53 1.19 1.54
N ARG A 98 -17.09 0.52 0.52
CA ARG A 98 -16.52 -0.72 -0.02
C ARG A 98 -15.09 -0.53 -0.53
N THR A 99 -14.80 0.57 -1.23
CA THR A 99 -13.43 0.86 -1.68
C THR A 99 -12.49 1.09 -0.50
N SER A 100 -12.93 1.78 0.55
CA SER A 100 -12.18 1.92 1.80
C SER A 100 -11.85 0.55 2.40
N ASP A 101 -12.83 -0.35 2.47
CA ASP A 101 -12.62 -1.68 3.05
C ASP A 101 -11.65 -2.53 2.22
N LEU A 102 -11.68 -2.41 0.89
CA LEU A 102 -10.70 -3.06 0.02
C LEU A 102 -9.27 -2.53 0.25
N LEU A 103 -9.10 -1.23 0.53
CA LEU A 103 -7.80 -0.68 0.89
C LEU A 103 -7.30 -1.18 2.25
N ASP A 104 -8.20 -1.38 3.22
CA ASP A 104 -7.86 -1.99 4.51
C ASP A 104 -7.36 -3.44 4.36
N ILE A 105 -7.98 -4.20 3.45
CA ILE A 105 -7.53 -5.55 3.11
C ILE A 105 -6.16 -5.50 2.42
N ALA A 106 -5.98 -4.58 1.47
CA ALA A 106 -4.72 -4.41 0.74
C ALA A 106 -3.56 -4.06 1.67
N ASP A 107 -3.77 -3.13 2.60
CA ASP A 107 -2.81 -2.75 3.65
C ASP A 107 -2.33 -3.98 4.45
N ARG A 108 -3.28 -4.74 5.04
CA ARG A 108 -2.97 -5.96 5.80
C ARG A 108 -2.22 -7.01 4.97
N THR A 109 -2.58 -7.14 3.69
CA THR A 109 -1.96 -8.11 2.77
C THR A 109 -0.52 -7.72 2.46
N LEU A 110 -0.26 -6.43 2.19
CA LEU A 110 1.08 -5.92 1.95
C LEU A 110 1.97 -6.09 3.18
N PHE A 111 1.45 -5.76 4.36
CA PHE A 111 2.17 -6.00 5.61
C PHE A 111 2.56 -7.47 5.78
N GLN A 112 1.61 -8.39 5.59
CA GLN A 112 1.86 -9.83 5.70
C GLN A 112 2.91 -10.32 4.70
N LEU A 113 2.87 -9.86 3.45
CA LEU A 113 3.87 -10.21 2.43
C LEU A 113 5.29 -9.80 2.85
N GLY A 114 5.44 -8.61 3.45
CA GLY A 114 6.74 -8.17 3.99
C GLY A 114 7.25 -9.08 5.11
N VAL A 115 6.36 -9.51 6.01
CA VAL A 115 6.69 -10.46 7.09
C VAL A 115 7.08 -11.83 6.52
N ASP A 116 6.33 -12.34 5.55
CA ASP A 116 6.60 -13.64 4.93
C ASP A 116 7.97 -13.65 4.22
N LEU A 117 8.33 -12.54 3.56
CA LEU A 117 9.64 -12.39 2.92
C LEU A 117 10.79 -12.40 3.94
N LEU A 118 10.61 -11.74 5.09
CA LEU A 118 11.57 -11.77 6.19
C LEU A 118 11.75 -13.18 6.77
N ALA A 119 10.65 -13.89 6.98
CA ALA A 119 10.67 -15.27 7.50
C ALA A 119 11.43 -16.21 6.54
N ALA A 120 11.12 -16.16 5.24
CA ALA A 120 11.80 -16.96 4.24
C ALA A 120 13.33 -16.69 4.18
N ALA A 121 13.72 -15.42 4.31
CA ALA A 121 15.13 -15.04 4.34
C ALA A 121 15.85 -15.59 5.58
N HIS A 122 15.20 -15.57 6.75
CA HIS A 122 15.74 -16.11 7.99
C HIS A 122 15.96 -17.63 7.90
N ASP A 123 14.97 -18.37 7.41
CA ASP A 123 15.07 -19.83 7.25
C ASP A 123 16.21 -20.21 6.29
N THR A 124 16.36 -19.47 5.19
CA THR A 124 17.44 -19.70 4.22
C THR A 124 18.83 -19.44 4.81
N LEU A 125 18.98 -18.45 5.69
CA LEU A 125 20.23 -18.16 6.40
C LEU A 125 20.55 -19.24 7.45
N ARG A 126 19.52 -19.74 8.14
CA ARG A 126 19.63 -20.83 9.11
C ARG A 126 20.07 -22.14 8.46
N ASP A 127 19.51 -22.49 7.31
CA ASP A 127 19.90 -23.70 6.57
C ASP A 127 21.33 -23.64 6.03
N ARG A 128 21.79 -22.45 5.60
CA ARG A 128 23.20 -22.24 5.20
C ARG A 128 24.19 -22.28 6.37
N SER A 129 23.71 -21.99 7.57
CA SER A 129 24.51 -22.00 8.81
C SER A 129 24.42 -23.35 9.54
N GLY A 130 24.08 -24.43 8.82
CA GLY A 130 23.90 -25.79 9.36
C GLY A 130 25.04 -26.22 10.30
N PRO A 131 24.76 -27.17 11.22
CA PRO A 131 25.63 -27.47 12.35
C PRO A 131 27.05 -27.76 11.87
N ALA A 132 28.03 -27.09 12.48
CA ALA A 132 29.45 -27.33 12.23
C ALA A 132 29.69 -28.85 12.22
N PRO A 133 30.41 -29.41 11.22
CA PRO A 133 30.67 -30.84 11.19
C PRO A 133 31.28 -31.20 12.54
N ALA A 134 30.66 -32.16 13.22
CA ALA A 134 31.18 -32.69 14.47
C ALA A 134 32.62 -33.08 14.18
N LEU A 135 33.58 -32.34 14.76
CA LEU A 135 34.96 -32.76 14.88
C LEU A 135 34.89 -34.09 15.62
N THR A 136 34.86 -35.18 14.86
CA THR A 136 35.18 -36.50 15.37
C THR A 136 36.63 -36.42 15.81
N ALA A 137 36.81 -36.08 17.08
CA ALA A 137 38.04 -36.31 17.82
C ALA A 137 38.21 -37.83 17.95
N GLY A 138 38.52 -38.49 16.82
CA GLY A 138 39.15 -39.79 16.78
C GLY A 138 40.63 -39.62 17.03
N ALA A 139 40.98 -39.14 18.23
CA ALA A 139 42.33 -39.17 18.76
C ALA A 139 42.42 -40.36 19.72
N GLU A 140 42.39 -41.57 19.17
CA GLU A 140 43.00 -42.72 19.84
C GLU A 140 44.22 -43.10 19.02
N GLY A 141 45.36 -42.54 19.43
CA GLY A 141 46.67 -43.02 19.00
C GLY A 141 46.89 -44.43 19.55
N GLY A 142 47.47 -45.30 18.73
CA GLY A 142 48.21 -46.46 19.24
C GLY A 142 49.50 -46.02 19.95
N PRO A 143 50.48 -46.90 20.20
CA PRO A 143 50.48 -48.37 20.14
C PRO A 143 50.94 -49.00 21.48
N ARG A 144 50.67 -50.30 21.67
CA ARG A 144 51.60 -51.30 22.24
C ARG A 144 50.99 -52.69 22.21
#